data_AF-A0A0Q6T492-F1
#
_entry.id   AF-A0A0Q6T492-F1
#
_cell.length_a   1.000
_cell.length_b   1.000
_cell.length_c   1.000
_cell.angle_alpha   90.00
_cell.angle_beta   90.00
_cell.angle_gamma   90.00
#
_symmetry.space_group_name_H-M   'P 1'
#
loop_
_entity.id
_entity.type
_entity.pdbx_description
1 polymer ?
#
loop_
_entity_poly.entity_id
_entity_poly.type
_entity_poly.pdbx_seq_one_letter_code
_entity_poly.pdbx_strand_id
1 'polypeptide(L)'
;MKATDDLIRSYYDWLKAKTAWREINGWVEITTPYLDRHNDYIQIYLRQQGQEWMLTDDGYTLADLAQSGCEIDTPRRKAMLAATLNGFGVQQNADALEIKATEDNFPRRKHSLVQAILAVNDLFYVARANVASFFFEDVALWLDAADVRYTPRVNFVGHSRYNHQFDFVVPKSRRAPERILRVINNPNKDNTQSAAFAWVDTKDVRPADSLAFAVLNDRDHKVSEAVQDALRSYDITPIAWSKREEFRERLAA
;
A
#
# COMPACT_ATOMS: atom_id res chain seq x y z
N MET A 1 10.97 -42.51 18.14
CA MET A 1 9.53 -42.44 17.78
C MET A 1 8.67 -41.94 18.92
N LYS A 2 8.59 -42.62 20.09
CA LYS A 2 7.79 -42.14 21.25
C LYS A 2 7.98 -40.65 21.60
N ALA A 3 9.24 -40.20 21.69
CA ALA A 3 9.55 -38.80 22.00
C ALA A 3 9.05 -37.80 20.94
N THR A 4 8.98 -38.20 19.67
CA THR A 4 8.45 -37.36 18.57
C THR A 4 6.94 -37.23 18.68
N ASP A 5 6.24 -38.35 18.92
CA ASP A 5 4.78 -38.37 19.08
C ASP A 5 4.35 -37.52 20.30
N ASP A 6 5.10 -37.61 21.41
CA ASP A 6 4.85 -36.82 22.61
C ASP A 6 5.00 -35.30 22.36
N LEU A 7 6.02 -34.89 21.58
CA LEU A 7 6.22 -33.49 21.19
C LEU A 7 5.09 -32.98 20.27
N ILE A 8 4.69 -33.77 19.28
CA ILE A 8 3.60 -33.41 18.36
C ILE A 8 2.27 -33.32 19.12
N ARG A 9 2.00 -34.26 20.03
CA ARG A 9 0.82 -34.20 20.88
C ARG A 9 0.81 -32.97 21.78
N SER A 10 1.94 -32.65 22.40
CA SER A 10 2.09 -31.43 23.21
C SER A 10 1.78 -30.16 22.42
N TYR A 11 2.18 -30.09 21.15
CA TYR A 11 1.84 -28.97 20.27
C TYR A 11 0.33 -28.87 20.00
N TYR A 12 -0.34 -29.98 19.70
CA TYR A 12 -1.80 -29.98 19.50
C TYR A 12 -2.57 -29.65 20.78
N ASP A 13 -2.10 -30.14 21.93
CA ASP A 13 -2.69 -29.81 23.24
C ASP A 13 -2.54 -28.32 23.54
N TRP A 14 -1.39 -27.72 23.22
CA TRP A 14 -1.18 -26.27 23.31
C TRP A 14 -2.10 -25.48 22.37
N LEU A 15 -2.21 -25.89 21.10
CA LEU A 15 -3.12 -25.26 20.13
C LEU A 15 -4.57 -25.29 20.62
N LYS A 16 -5.01 -26.42 21.16
CA LYS A 16 -6.35 -26.60 21.72
C LYS A 16 -6.56 -25.72 22.94
N ALA A 17 -5.61 -25.69 23.87
CA ALA A 17 -5.68 -24.87 25.08
C ALA A 17 -5.68 -23.35 24.78
N LYS A 18 -5.08 -22.94 23.66
CA LYS A 18 -5.01 -21.54 23.20
C LYS A 18 -6.10 -21.16 22.21
N THR A 19 -6.99 -22.08 21.86
CA THR A 19 -8.17 -21.79 21.04
C THR A 19 -9.37 -21.65 21.95
N ALA A 20 -10.04 -20.50 21.90
CA ALA A 20 -11.29 -20.26 22.62
C ALA A 20 -12.41 -19.95 21.64
N TRP A 21 -13.67 -20.17 22.06
CA TRP A 21 -14.82 -19.78 21.27
C TRP A 21 -15.99 -19.39 22.16
N ARG A 22 -16.89 -18.56 21.64
CA ARG A 22 -18.14 -18.14 22.29
C ARG A 22 -19.22 -17.82 21.27
N GLU A 23 -20.47 -17.99 21.66
CA GLU A 23 -21.61 -17.59 20.84
C GLU A 23 -21.91 -16.09 21.01
N ILE A 24 -22.17 -15.40 19.90
CA ILE A 24 -22.50 -13.97 19.84
C ILE A 24 -23.51 -13.77 18.72
N ASN A 25 -24.74 -13.34 19.03
CA ASN A 25 -25.75 -12.92 18.04
C ASN A 25 -25.98 -13.91 16.88
N GLY A 26 -25.99 -15.23 17.15
CA GLY A 26 -26.17 -16.26 16.13
C GLY A 26 -24.91 -16.61 15.32
N TRP A 27 -23.75 -16.13 15.76
CA TRP A 27 -22.42 -16.50 15.30
C TRP A 27 -21.63 -17.17 16.40
N VAL A 28 -20.58 -17.89 16.01
CA VAL A 28 -19.54 -18.37 16.92
C VAL A 28 -18.27 -17.58 16.62
N GLU A 29 -17.83 -16.77 17.57
CA GLU A 29 -16.51 -16.15 17.54
C GLU A 29 -15.47 -17.20 17.99
N ILE A 30 -14.41 -17.36 17.22
CA ILE A 30 -13.32 -18.30 17.47
C ILE A 30 -12.03 -17.48 17.58
N THR A 31 -11.47 -17.39 18.78
CA THR A 31 -10.13 -16.85 19.01
C THR A 31 -9.10 -17.93 18.73
N THR A 32 -8.22 -17.67 17.78
CA THR A 32 -7.17 -18.60 17.35
C THR A 32 -5.86 -18.32 18.10
N PRO A 33 -4.92 -19.29 18.18
CA PRO A 33 -3.61 -19.08 18.79
C PRO A 33 -2.62 -18.31 17.90
N TYR A 34 -3.05 -17.88 16.71
CA TYR A 34 -2.23 -17.13 15.78
C TYR A 34 -2.34 -15.64 16.09
N LEU A 35 -1.22 -14.94 15.96
CA LEU A 35 -1.15 -13.53 16.25
C LEU A 35 -1.14 -12.73 14.95
N ASP A 36 -1.83 -11.60 14.97
CA ASP A 36 -1.74 -10.61 13.91
C ASP A 36 -0.48 -9.73 14.07
N ARG A 37 -0.40 -8.69 13.24
CA ARG A 37 0.73 -7.74 13.25
C ARG A 37 0.80 -6.83 14.47
N HIS A 38 -0.29 -6.72 15.24
CA HIS A 38 -0.34 -5.98 16.51
C HIS A 38 -0.03 -6.89 17.71
N ASN A 39 0.28 -8.16 17.44
CA ASN A 39 0.50 -9.19 18.44
C ASN A 39 -0.79 -9.52 19.22
N ASP A 40 -1.94 -9.31 18.59
CA ASP A 40 -3.27 -9.68 19.08
C ASP A 40 -3.70 -11.02 18.47
N TYR A 41 -4.49 -11.80 19.21
CA TYR A 41 -4.98 -13.08 18.71
C TYR A 41 -5.99 -12.87 17.57
N ILE A 42 -5.77 -13.54 16.45
CA ILE A 42 -6.69 -13.51 15.31
C ILE A 42 -8.02 -14.15 15.72
N GLN A 43 -9.09 -13.37 15.57
CA GLN A 43 -10.48 -13.81 15.75
C GLN A 43 -11.13 -14.04 14.39
N ILE A 44 -11.91 -15.10 14.28
CA ILE A 44 -12.74 -15.39 13.11
C ILE A 44 -14.14 -15.77 13.57
N TYR A 45 -15.12 -15.58 12.71
CA TYR A 45 -16.53 -15.80 13.00
C TYR A 45 -17.08 -16.91 12.13
N LEU A 46 -17.86 -17.79 12.74
CA LEU A 46 -18.46 -18.95 12.10
C LEU A 46 -19.99 -18.86 12.20
N ARG A 47 -20.67 -19.14 11.09
CA ARG A 47 -22.13 -19.30 11.08
C ARG A 47 -22.57 -20.38 10.11
N GLN A 48 -23.58 -21.14 10.52
CA GLN A 48 -24.21 -22.13 9.65
C GLN A 48 -25.08 -21.44 8.59
N GLN A 49 -24.94 -21.87 7.34
CA GLN A 49 -25.76 -21.44 6.21
C GLN A 49 -26.29 -22.69 5.48
N GLY A 50 -27.49 -23.14 5.85
CA GLY A 50 -28.06 -24.38 5.33
C GLY A 50 -27.23 -25.59 5.75
N GLN A 51 -26.69 -26.33 4.78
CA GLN A 51 -25.81 -27.48 5.00
C GLN A 51 -24.32 -27.12 5.04
N GLU A 52 -23.97 -25.85 4.84
CA GLU A 52 -22.60 -25.37 4.85
C GLU A 52 -22.34 -24.46 6.04
N TRP A 53 -21.08 -24.13 6.24
CA TRP A 53 -20.56 -23.20 7.22
C TRP A 53 -19.86 -22.05 6.50
N MET A 54 -20.09 -20.83 6.95
CA MET A 54 -19.35 -19.65 6.51
C MET A 54 -18.39 -19.23 7.63
N LEU A 55 -17.11 -19.04 7.29
CA LEU A 55 -16.11 -18.41 8.14
C LEU A 55 -15.73 -17.04 7.60
N THR A 56 -15.62 -16.05 8.48
CA THR A 56 -15.24 -14.68 8.12
C THR A 56 -14.32 -14.04 9.16
N ASP A 57 -13.57 -13.01 8.77
CA ASP A 57 -12.84 -12.12 9.68
C ASP A 57 -13.65 -10.86 10.10
N ASP A 58 -14.91 -10.78 9.67
CA ASP A 58 -15.83 -9.64 9.90
C ASP A 58 -15.27 -8.29 9.41
N GLY A 59 -14.35 -8.32 8.44
CA GLY A 59 -13.73 -7.14 7.84
C GLY A 59 -12.64 -6.48 8.67
N TYR A 60 -12.23 -7.09 9.79
CA TYR A 60 -11.16 -6.58 10.62
C TYR A 60 -9.86 -6.37 9.85
N THR A 61 -9.44 -7.37 9.05
CA THR A 61 -8.11 -7.35 8.41
C THR A 61 -7.96 -6.16 7.45
N LEU A 62 -8.96 -5.91 6.61
CA LEU A 62 -8.89 -4.83 5.62
C LEU A 62 -9.08 -3.46 6.27
N ALA A 63 -9.97 -3.36 7.27
CA ALA A 63 -10.18 -2.12 8.01
C ALA A 63 -8.92 -1.70 8.78
N ASP A 64 -8.25 -2.64 9.43
CA ASP A 64 -6.99 -2.41 10.15
C ASP A 64 -5.88 -1.92 9.21
N LEU A 65 -5.75 -2.53 8.02
CA LEU A 65 -4.81 -2.08 6.99
C LEU A 65 -5.07 -0.63 6.54
N ALA A 66 -6.32 -0.29 6.27
CA ALA A 66 -6.72 1.07 5.91
C ALA A 66 -6.39 2.07 7.02
N GLN A 67 -6.74 1.76 8.28
CA GLN A 67 -6.41 2.59 9.46
C GLN A 67 -4.90 2.75 9.67
N SER A 68 -4.11 1.81 9.17
CA SER A 68 -2.65 1.85 9.19
C SER A 68 -1.99 2.53 7.98
N GLY A 69 -2.77 3.26 7.18
CA GLY A 69 -2.31 4.00 6.01
C GLY A 69 -2.12 3.15 4.74
N CYS A 70 -2.66 1.93 4.73
CA CYS A 70 -2.54 1.00 3.62
C CYS A 70 -3.90 0.63 3.03
N GLU A 71 -4.55 1.60 2.40
CA GLU A 71 -5.80 1.35 1.68
C GLU A 71 -5.57 0.45 0.44
N ILE A 72 -6.48 -0.49 0.18
CA ILE A 72 -6.44 -1.37 -1.00
C ILE A 72 -7.35 -0.78 -2.07
N ASP A 73 -7.03 0.44 -2.49
CA ASP A 73 -7.83 1.27 -3.39
C ASP A 73 -7.35 1.19 -4.85
N THR A 74 -6.05 0.97 -5.06
CA THR A 74 -5.44 0.88 -6.40
C THR A 74 -5.71 -0.45 -7.11
N PRO A 75 -5.78 -0.47 -8.46
CA PRO A 75 -5.95 -1.71 -9.23
C PRO A 75 -4.87 -2.75 -8.94
N ARG A 76 -3.61 -2.33 -8.73
CA ARG A 76 -2.49 -3.23 -8.43
C ARG A 76 -2.63 -3.85 -7.04
N ARG A 77 -2.99 -3.05 -6.02
CA ARG A 77 -3.23 -3.56 -4.66
C ARG A 77 -4.40 -4.53 -4.61
N LYS A 78 -5.49 -4.20 -5.32
CA LYS A 78 -6.66 -5.08 -5.48
C LYS A 78 -6.28 -6.39 -6.17
N ALA A 79 -5.47 -6.33 -7.23
CA ALA A 79 -4.99 -7.53 -7.91
C ALA A 79 -4.08 -8.39 -7.02
N MET A 80 -3.22 -7.75 -6.21
CA MET A 80 -2.33 -8.44 -5.27
C MET A 80 -3.13 -9.10 -4.13
N LEU A 81 -4.09 -8.39 -3.54
CA LEU A 81 -5.03 -8.95 -2.56
C LEU A 81 -5.77 -10.15 -3.16
N ALA A 82 -6.38 -9.99 -4.34
CA ALA A 82 -7.11 -11.05 -5.00
C ALA A 82 -6.22 -12.28 -5.27
N ALA A 83 -4.99 -12.07 -5.74
CA ALA A 83 -4.03 -13.16 -5.96
C ALA A 83 -3.69 -13.89 -4.65
N THR A 84 -3.44 -13.16 -3.56
CA THR A 84 -3.18 -13.73 -2.24
C THR A 84 -4.37 -14.54 -1.73
N LEU A 85 -5.58 -13.97 -1.75
CA LEU A 85 -6.80 -14.64 -1.27
C LEU A 85 -7.12 -15.90 -2.10
N ASN A 86 -6.98 -15.83 -3.42
CA ASN A 86 -7.18 -16.96 -4.33
C ASN A 86 -6.24 -18.13 -4.01
N GLY A 87 -5.00 -17.85 -3.57
CA GLY A 87 -4.04 -18.87 -3.14
C GLY A 87 -4.51 -19.74 -1.97
N PHE A 88 -5.43 -19.20 -1.14
CA PHE A 88 -6.03 -19.91 0.00
C PHE A 88 -7.49 -20.29 -0.23
N GLY A 89 -8.06 -19.98 -1.39
CA GLY A 89 -9.48 -20.19 -1.68
C GLY A 89 -10.42 -19.37 -0.81
N VAL A 90 -9.95 -18.19 -0.36
CA VAL A 90 -10.72 -17.18 0.38
C VAL A 90 -11.24 -16.15 -0.62
N GLN A 91 -12.42 -15.60 -0.37
CA GLN A 91 -13.03 -14.57 -1.19
C GLN A 91 -13.17 -13.28 -0.39
N GLN A 92 -13.02 -12.14 -1.05
CA GLN A 92 -13.41 -10.86 -0.47
C GLN A 92 -14.90 -10.62 -0.74
N ASN A 93 -15.67 -10.35 0.30
CA ASN A 93 -17.05 -9.91 0.21
C ASN A 93 -17.19 -8.56 0.92
N ALA A 94 -17.37 -7.49 0.12
CA ALA A 94 -17.20 -6.11 0.58
C ALA A 94 -15.86 -5.93 1.32
N ASP A 95 -15.88 -5.65 2.61
CA ASP A 95 -14.68 -5.44 3.42
C ASP A 95 -14.23 -6.71 4.17
N ALA A 96 -14.99 -7.80 4.09
CA ALA A 96 -14.74 -9.05 4.82
C ALA A 96 -14.07 -10.14 3.98
N LEU A 97 -13.24 -10.95 4.63
CA LEU A 97 -12.61 -12.13 4.06
C LEU A 97 -13.42 -13.36 4.44
N GLU A 98 -14.03 -14.02 3.45
CA GLU A 98 -14.96 -15.13 3.66
C GLU A 98 -14.47 -16.43 3.04
N ILE A 99 -14.77 -17.55 3.70
CA ILE A 99 -14.59 -18.89 3.14
C ILE A 99 -15.75 -19.81 3.56
N LYS A 100 -16.22 -20.62 2.62
CA LYS A 100 -17.24 -21.65 2.88
C LYS A 100 -16.60 -23.00 3.17
N ALA A 101 -17.24 -23.76 4.05
CA ALA A 101 -16.81 -25.08 4.47
C ALA A 101 -17.99 -26.04 4.64
N THR A 102 -17.73 -27.32 4.40
CA THR A 102 -18.56 -28.44 4.86
C THR A 102 -17.92 -29.03 6.11
N GLU A 103 -18.63 -29.90 6.84
CA GLU A 103 -18.06 -30.59 8.00
C GLU A 103 -16.76 -31.34 7.65
N ASP A 104 -16.72 -32.01 6.51
CA ASP A 104 -15.57 -32.79 6.05
C ASP A 104 -14.30 -31.95 5.80
N ASN A 105 -14.47 -30.69 5.39
CA ASN A 105 -13.34 -29.84 5.01
C ASN A 105 -13.12 -28.66 5.97
N PHE A 106 -13.92 -28.55 7.02
CA PHE A 106 -13.90 -27.46 7.99
C PHE A 106 -12.50 -27.18 8.56
N PRO A 107 -11.72 -28.17 9.05
CA PRO A 107 -10.41 -27.89 9.62
C PRO A 107 -9.47 -27.22 8.61
N ARG A 108 -9.48 -27.70 7.37
CA ARG A 108 -8.66 -27.16 6.28
C ARG A 108 -9.10 -25.75 5.91
N ARG A 109 -10.40 -25.53 5.70
CA ARG A 109 -10.96 -24.22 5.31
C ARG A 109 -10.74 -23.17 6.40
N LYS A 110 -10.95 -23.53 7.68
CA LYS A 110 -10.62 -22.67 8.82
C LYS A 110 -9.15 -22.27 8.78
N HIS A 111 -8.24 -23.23 8.61
CA HIS A 111 -6.82 -22.93 8.55
C HIS A 111 -6.46 -22.06 7.35
N SER A 112 -7.06 -22.31 6.18
CA SER A 112 -6.89 -21.47 4.98
C SER A 112 -7.29 -20.01 5.23
N LEU A 113 -8.39 -19.74 5.93
CA LEU A 113 -8.77 -18.36 6.29
C LEU A 113 -7.71 -17.69 7.16
N VAL A 114 -7.26 -18.38 8.22
CA VAL A 114 -6.21 -17.84 9.11
C VAL A 114 -4.92 -17.57 8.34
N GLN A 115 -4.51 -18.49 7.45
CA GLN A 115 -3.32 -18.30 6.61
C GLN A 115 -3.49 -17.12 5.63
N ALA A 116 -4.68 -16.92 5.08
CA ALA A 116 -4.96 -15.76 4.24
C ALA A 116 -4.86 -14.44 5.01
N ILE A 117 -5.42 -14.37 6.23
CA ILE A 117 -5.31 -13.20 7.11
C ILE A 117 -3.83 -12.87 7.38
N LEU A 118 -3.04 -13.87 7.77
CA LEU A 118 -1.60 -13.71 8.01
C LEU A 118 -0.86 -13.24 6.75
N ALA A 119 -1.13 -13.86 5.60
CA ALA A 119 -0.50 -13.49 4.34
C ALA A 119 -0.86 -12.06 3.90
N VAL A 120 -2.10 -11.62 4.12
CA VAL A 120 -2.54 -10.24 3.86
C VAL A 120 -1.83 -9.26 4.79
N ASN A 121 -1.69 -9.58 6.08
CA ASN A 121 -0.92 -8.78 7.03
C ASN A 121 0.54 -8.60 6.58
N ASP A 122 1.20 -9.69 6.16
CA ASP A 122 2.59 -9.67 5.70
C ASP A 122 2.77 -8.84 4.41
N LEU A 123 1.87 -9.03 3.46
CA LEU A 123 1.90 -8.40 2.14
C LEU A 123 2.04 -6.89 2.23
N PHE A 124 1.26 -6.28 3.12
CA PHE A 124 1.15 -4.83 3.25
C PHE A 124 2.10 -4.24 4.29
N TYR A 125 2.65 -5.06 5.20
CA TYR A 125 3.72 -4.64 6.11
C TYR A 125 5.08 -4.53 5.42
N VAL A 126 5.48 -5.53 4.62
CA VAL A 126 6.68 -5.42 3.75
C VAL A 126 6.54 -4.23 2.79
N ALA A 127 5.30 -3.92 2.40
CA ALA A 127 4.99 -2.81 1.53
C ALA A 127 5.14 -1.42 2.17
N ARG A 128 5.32 -1.28 3.49
CA ARG A 128 5.67 0.02 4.10
C ARG A 128 7.01 0.57 3.61
N ALA A 129 7.96 -0.31 3.27
CA ALA A 129 9.18 0.07 2.56
C ALA A 129 8.92 0.38 1.06
N ASN A 130 7.85 -0.15 0.49
CA ASN A 130 7.39 0.08 -0.89
C ASN A 130 6.31 1.16 -1.03
N VAL A 131 6.02 1.98 0.00
CA VAL A 131 5.07 3.11 -0.14
C VAL A 131 5.55 4.10 -1.20
N ALA A 132 6.86 4.16 -1.46
CA ALA A 132 7.41 4.86 -2.62
C ALA A 132 6.93 4.29 -3.98
N SER A 133 6.72 2.97 -4.11
CA SER A 133 6.14 2.36 -5.32
C SER A 133 4.66 2.73 -5.45
N PHE A 134 3.91 2.73 -4.36
CA PHE A 134 2.48 3.01 -4.43
C PHE A 134 2.17 4.49 -4.62
N PHE A 135 2.88 5.39 -3.95
CA PHE A 135 2.63 6.82 -4.16
C PHE A 135 3.05 7.25 -5.57
N PHE A 136 4.12 6.68 -6.12
CA PHE A 136 4.45 6.83 -7.53
C PHE A 136 3.30 6.35 -8.43
N GLU A 137 2.72 5.18 -8.17
CA GLU A 137 1.58 4.65 -8.92
C GLU A 137 0.35 5.55 -8.83
N ASP A 138 0.05 6.09 -7.65
CA ASP A 138 -1.07 7.00 -7.45
C ASP A 138 -0.90 8.27 -8.27
N VAL A 139 0.32 8.84 -8.28
CA VAL A 139 0.66 9.99 -9.11
C VAL A 139 0.54 9.63 -10.59
N ALA A 140 1.03 8.46 -11.02
CA ALA A 140 0.90 8.00 -12.41
C ALA A 140 -0.57 7.87 -12.85
N LEU A 141 -1.40 7.21 -12.03
CA LEU A 141 -2.84 7.06 -12.29
C LEU A 141 -3.56 8.42 -12.37
N TRP A 142 -3.17 9.36 -11.50
CA TRP A 142 -3.71 10.71 -11.55
C TRP A 142 -3.28 11.46 -12.83
N LEU A 143 -2.01 11.35 -13.23
CA LEU A 143 -1.50 11.93 -14.47
C LEU A 143 -2.23 11.33 -15.69
N ASP A 144 -2.44 10.01 -15.72
CA ASP A 144 -3.18 9.30 -16.77
C ASP A 144 -4.63 9.78 -16.84
N ALA A 145 -5.33 9.86 -15.69
CA ALA A 145 -6.70 10.36 -15.62
C ALA A 145 -6.83 11.86 -15.98
N ALA A 146 -5.74 12.60 -15.86
CA ALA A 146 -5.64 14.00 -16.25
C ALA A 146 -5.22 14.19 -17.72
N ASP A 147 -5.09 13.12 -18.51
CA ASP A 147 -4.59 13.13 -19.89
C ASP A 147 -3.17 13.74 -20.03
N VAL A 148 -2.37 13.69 -18.97
CA VAL A 148 -0.99 14.18 -18.99
C VAL A 148 -0.10 13.12 -19.67
N ARG A 149 0.50 13.46 -20.80
CA ARG A 149 1.47 12.59 -21.47
C ARG A 149 2.83 12.73 -20.79
N TYR A 150 3.39 11.65 -20.27
CA TYR A 150 4.70 11.69 -19.61
C TYR A 150 5.59 10.50 -20.02
N THR A 151 6.89 10.65 -19.77
CA THR A 151 7.84 9.54 -19.74
C THR A 151 8.18 9.22 -18.28
N PRO A 152 7.97 7.99 -17.80
CA PRO A 152 8.29 7.62 -16.43
C PRO A 152 9.79 7.29 -16.26
N ARG A 153 10.31 7.49 -15.04
CA ARG A 153 11.65 7.04 -14.59
C ARG A 153 12.80 7.42 -15.54
N VAL A 154 12.89 8.71 -15.85
CA VAL A 154 13.93 9.23 -16.75
C VAL A 154 15.20 9.55 -15.96
N ASN A 155 16.35 9.11 -16.48
CA ASN A 155 17.65 9.47 -15.91
C ASN A 155 18.26 10.65 -16.68
N PHE A 156 18.70 11.66 -15.95
CA PHE A 156 19.50 12.77 -16.48
C PHE A 156 20.89 12.79 -15.86
N VAL A 157 21.89 13.10 -16.67
CA VAL A 157 23.26 13.31 -16.22
C VAL A 157 23.40 14.80 -15.87
N GLY A 158 23.72 15.10 -14.61
CA GLY A 158 23.95 16.46 -14.16
C GLY A 158 25.34 17.00 -14.51
N HIS A 159 25.60 18.27 -14.23
CA HIS A 159 26.90 18.90 -14.43
C HIS A 159 28.01 18.22 -13.60
N SER A 160 27.66 17.71 -12.41
CA SER A 160 28.53 16.89 -11.56
C SER A 160 28.89 15.52 -12.16
N ARG A 161 28.28 15.14 -13.29
CA ARG A 161 28.29 13.80 -13.90
C ARG A 161 27.53 12.73 -13.11
N TYR A 162 26.81 13.10 -12.07
CA TYR A 162 25.92 12.17 -11.38
C TYR A 162 24.65 11.92 -12.19
N ASN A 163 24.16 10.68 -12.10
CA ASN A 163 22.89 10.30 -12.66
C ASN A 163 21.77 10.60 -11.66
N HIS A 164 20.78 11.37 -12.10
CA HIS A 164 19.58 11.68 -11.35
C HIS A 164 18.37 11.09 -12.02
N GLN A 165 17.68 10.18 -11.34
CA GLN A 165 16.38 9.69 -11.77
C GLN A 165 15.30 10.69 -11.37
N PHE A 166 14.45 11.04 -12.33
CA PHE A 166 13.20 11.75 -12.10
C PHE A 166 12.02 10.83 -12.38
N ASP A 167 10.95 10.99 -11.60
CA ASP A 167 9.81 10.09 -11.61
C ASP A 167 8.99 10.24 -12.89
N PHE A 168 8.74 11.48 -13.32
CA PHE A 168 8.02 11.77 -14.55
C PHE A 168 8.60 12.97 -15.29
N VAL A 169 8.61 12.90 -16.62
CA VAL A 169 8.92 14.04 -17.50
C VAL A 169 7.76 14.25 -18.44
N VAL A 170 7.11 15.40 -18.33
CA VAL A 170 6.09 15.86 -19.28
C VAL A 170 6.79 16.68 -20.35
N PRO A 171 6.79 16.24 -21.62
CA PRO A 171 7.46 16.96 -22.69
C PRO A 171 6.81 18.32 -22.94
N LYS A 172 7.59 19.22 -23.55
CA LYS A 172 7.13 20.52 -24.01
C LYS A 172 5.96 20.38 -24.99
N SER A 173 4.97 21.26 -24.85
CA SER A 173 3.88 21.45 -25.80
C SER A 173 3.97 22.84 -26.46
N ARG A 174 2.97 23.19 -27.29
CA ARG A 174 2.85 24.56 -27.82
C ARG A 174 2.43 25.57 -26.75
N ARG A 175 1.86 25.11 -25.64
CA ARG A 175 1.25 25.94 -24.58
C ARG A 175 2.05 25.93 -23.29
N ALA A 176 2.88 24.92 -23.07
CA ALA A 176 3.67 24.78 -21.85
C ALA A 176 5.08 24.26 -22.13
N PRO A 177 6.09 24.66 -21.33
CA PRO A 177 7.44 24.13 -21.42
C PRO A 177 7.52 22.68 -20.91
N GLU A 178 8.72 22.11 -20.95
CA GLU A 178 9.00 20.84 -20.28
C GLU A 178 8.73 20.96 -18.78
N ARG A 179 8.10 19.93 -18.20
CA ARG A 179 7.81 19.87 -16.76
C ARG A 179 8.37 18.57 -16.22
N ILE A 180 9.28 18.66 -15.25
CA ILE A 180 9.96 17.51 -14.64
C ILE A 180 9.40 17.35 -13.23
N LEU A 181 8.92 16.16 -12.90
CA LEU A 181 8.28 15.87 -11.63
C LEU A 181 9.13 14.88 -10.83
N ARG A 182 9.28 15.19 -9.54
CA ARG A 182 9.78 14.28 -8.51
C ARG A 182 8.63 13.93 -7.57
N VAL A 183 8.48 12.66 -7.22
CA VAL A 183 7.51 12.17 -6.26
C VAL A 183 8.20 11.99 -4.90
N ILE A 184 7.72 12.68 -3.88
CA ILE A 184 8.26 12.64 -2.53
C ILE A 184 7.21 12.04 -1.60
N ASN A 185 7.37 10.75 -1.32
CA ASN A 185 6.45 10.01 -0.45
C ASN A 185 6.59 10.37 1.03
N ASN A 186 7.79 10.74 1.49
CA ASN A 186 7.99 11.24 2.85
C ASN A 186 8.59 12.66 2.79
N PRO A 187 7.75 13.71 2.80
CA PRO A 187 8.21 15.09 2.69
C PRO A 187 9.00 15.54 3.93
N ASN A 188 10.29 15.22 3.93
CA ASN A 188 11.24 15.54 4.99
C ASN A 188 12.46 16.31 4.44
N LYS A 189 13.36 16.74 5.33
CA LYS A 189 14.55 17.52 4.95
C LYS A 189 15.45 16.79 3.95
N ASP A 190 15.71 15.51 4.17
CA ASP A 190 16.65 14.74 3.36
C ASP A 190 16.11 14.53 1.93
N ASN A 191 14.83 14.19 1.78
CA ASN A 191 14.21 14.03 0.48
C ASN A 191 14.09 15.37 -0.27
N THR A 192 13.87 16.46 0.46
CA THR A 192 13.86 17.82 -0.10
C THR A 192 15.24 18.21 -0.63
N GLN A 193 16.30 17.95 0.15
CA GLN A 193 17.68 18.21 -0.28
C GLN A 193 18.06 17.35 -1.48
N SER A 194 17.65 16.07 -1.50
CA SER A 194 17.89 15.17 -2.64
C SER A 194 17.20 15.68 -3.92
N ALA A 195 15.95 16.11 -3.84
CA ALA A 195 15.22 16.68 -4.98
C ALA A 195 15.83 18.01 -5.45
N ALA A 196 16.18 18.90 -4.50
CA ALA A 196 16.82 20.17 -4.79
C ALA A 196 18.18 19.99 -5.47
N PHE A 197 19.03 19.11 -4.94
CA PHE A 197 20.34 18.83 -5.54
C PHE A 197 20.20 18.24 -6.94
N ALA A 198 19.30 17.28 -7.15
CA ALA A 198 19.04 16.71 -8.46
C ALA A 198 18.61 17.77 -9.48
N TRP A 199 17.75 18.71 -9.08
CA TRP A 199 17.32 19.79 -9.96
C TRP A 199 18.44 20.78 -10.26
N VAL A 200 19.12 21.30 -9.23
CA VAL A 200 20.23 22.26 -9.41
C VAL A 200 21.31 21.69 -10.31
N ASP A 201 21.65 20.41 -10.14
CA ASP A 201 22.70 19.75 -10.92
C ASP A 201 22.28 19.47 -12.38
N THR A 202 20.98 19.45 -12.68
CA THR A 202 20.47 19.13 -14.02
C THR A 202 19.88 20.32 -14.77
N LYS A 203 19.43 21.39 -14.10
CA LYS A 203 18.67 22.48 -14.76
C LYS A 203 19.45 23.15 -15.89
N ASP A 204 20.76 23.33 -15.73
CA ASP A 204 21.59 24.07 -16.69
C ASP A 204 21.84 23.29 -17.99
N VAL A 205 21.61 21.97 -17.98
CA VAL A 205 21.69 21.11 -19.17
C VAL A 205 20.31 20.79 -19.76
N ARG A 206 19.25 21.44 -19.26
CA ARG A 206 17.88 21.40 -19.81
C ARG A 206 17.56 22.68 -20.58
N PRO A 207 16.49 22.70 -21.39
CA PRO A 207 15.94 23.95 -21.91
C PRO A 207 15.71 24.95 -20.77
N ALA A 208 16.10 26.21 -20.97
CA ALA A 208 16.08 27.24 -19.93
C ALA A 208 14.67 27.55 -19.37
N ASP A 209 13.61 27.19 -20.09
CA ASP A 209 12.21 27.34 -19.70
C ASP A 209 11.64 26.12 -18.95
N SER A 210 12.45 25.07 -18.71
CA SER A 210 12.00 23.84 -18.04
C SER A 210 11.60 24.11 -16.58
N LEU A 211 10.49 23.52 -16.16
CA LEU A 211 9.93 23.70 -14.83
C LEU A 211 10.05 22.42 -13.99
N ALA A 212 10.46 22.56 -12.73
CA ALA A 212 10.52 21.45 -11.78
C ALA A 212 9.33 21.48 -10.80
N PHE A 213 8.79 20.30 -10.53
CA PHE A 213 7.71 20.09 -9.56
C PHE A 213 8.07 18.96 -8.61
N ALA A 214 7.62 19.08 -7.37
CA ALA A 214 7.71 18.01 -6.38
C ALA A 214 6.30 17.67 -5.88
N VAL A 215 5.82 16.46 -6.19
CA VAL A 215 4.53 15.97 -5.70
C VAL A 215 4.76 15.35 -4.32
N LEU A 216 4.14 15.93 -3.30
CA LEU A 216 4.39 15.64 -1.88
C LEU A 216 3.22 14.84 -1.31
N ASN A 217 3.48 13.66 -0.74
CA ASN A 217 2.45 12.89 -0.07
C ASN A 217 2.09 13.54 1.27
N ASP A 218 0.86 14.03 1.39
CA ASP A 218 0.32 14.64 2.60
C ASP A 218 -0.91 13.88 3.16
N ARG A 219 -1.09 12.59 2.80
CA ARG A 219 -2.21 11.77 3.26
C ARG A 219 -2.19 11.53 4.77
N ASP A 220 -1.05 11.08 5.29
CA ASP A 220 -0.92 10.69 6.70
C ASP A 220 -0.45 11.85 7.58
N HIS A 221 0.34 12.77 7.02
CA HIS A 221 0.97 13.86 7.76
C HIS A 221 0.97 15.16 6.95
N LYS A 222 0.68 16.26 7.64
CA LYS A 222 0.77 17.59 7.05
C LYS A 222 2.24 17.90 6.71
N VAL A 223 2.48 18.30 5.46
CA VAL A 223 3.80 18.76 5.02
C VAL A 223 4.14 20.08 5.69
N SER A 224 5.32 20.15 6.32
CA SER A 224 5.79 21.36 6.99
C SER A 224 6.05 22.50 6.00
N GLU A 225 5.82 23.74 6.42
CA GLU A 225 6.10 24.91 5.58
C GLU A 225 7.59 25.00 5.22
N ALA A 226 8.48 24.64 6.14
CA ALA A 226 9.92 24.60 5.88
C ALA A 226 10.31 23.72 4.69
N VAL A 227 9.64 22.57 4.49
CA VAL A 227 9.87 21.71 3.32
C VAL A 227 9.39 22.39 2.04
N GLN A 228 8.20 23.00 2.07
CA GLN A 228 7.65 23.68 0.91
C GLN A 228 8.49 24.90 0.51
N ASP A 229 8.92 25.71 1.47
CA ASP A 229 9.74 26.90 1.24
C ASP A 229 11.14 26.54 0.75
N ALA A 230 11.73 25.46 1.27
CA ALA A 230 12.99 24.93 0.76
C ALA A 230 12.88 24.47 -0.70
N LEU A 231 11.78 23.82 -1.12
CA LEU A 231 11.59 23.47 -2.53
C LEU A 231 11.47 24.72 -3.41
N ARG A 232 10.66 25.69 -2.97
CA ARG A 232 10.44 26.96 -3.68
C ARG A 232 11.73 27.75 -3.86
N SER A 233 12.64 27.75 -2.88
CA SER A 233 13.90 28.49 -2.96
C SER A 233 14.88 27.94 -4.01
N TYR A 234 14.67 26.71 -4.48
CA TYR A 234 15.40 26.09 -5.60
C TYR A 234 14.59 26.06 -6.90
N ASP A 235 13.56 26.89 -7.04
CA ASP A 235 12.67 26.94 -8.22
C ASP A 235 11.90 25.62 -8.46
N ILE A 236 11.70 24.81 -7.42
CA ILE A 236 10.86 23.60 -7.48
C ILE A 236 9.48 23.95 -6.93
N THR A 237 8.44 23.76 -7.74
CA THR A 237 7.06 24.01 -7.32
C THR A 237 6.52 22.82 -6.52
N PRO A 238 6.24 22.95 -5.20
CA PRO A 238 5.65 21.87 -4.42
C PRO A 238 4.16 21.71 -4.74
N ILE A 239 3.73 20.47 -4.94
CA ILE A 239 2.32 20.07 -5.11
C ILE A 239 1.97 19.14 -3.96
N ALA A 240 1.22 19.64 -2.98
CA ALA A 240 0.63 18.76 -1.95
C ALA A 240 -0.38 17.81 -2.61
N TRP A 241 -0.34 16.52 -2.28
CA TRP A 241 -1.20 15.51 -2.91
C TRP A 241 -2.69 15.84 -2.78
N SER A 242 -3.10 16.36 -1.62
CA SER A 242 -4.45 16.85 -1.36
C SER A 242 -4.90 17.98 -2.29
N LYS A 243 -3.97 18.77 -2.85
CA LYS A 243 -4.22 19.94 -3.72
C LYS A 243 -3.85 19.71 -5.19
N ARG A 244 -3.57 18.47 -5.58
CA ARG A 244 -3.08 18.14 -6.94
C ARG A 244 -3.98 18.65 -8.07
N GLU A 245 -5.29 18.69 -7.88
CA GLU A 245 -6.25 19.13 -8.90
C GLU A 245 -6.03 20.59 -9.34
N GLU A 246 -5.49 21.44 -8.45
CA GLU A 246 -5.13 22.84 -8.78
C GLU A 246 -4.03 22.92 -9.87
N PHE A 247 -3.26 21.84 -10.06
CA PHE A 247 -2.15 21.78 -11.01
C PHE A 247 -2.49 21.00 -12.28
N ARG A 248 -3.69 20.43 -12.39
CA ARG A 248 -4.10 19.56 -13.50
C ARG A 248 -3.89 20.22 -14.87
N GLU A 249 -4.45 21.42 -15.06
CA GLU A 249 -4.33 22.15 -16.33
C GLU A 249 -2.87 22.48 -16.67
N ARG A 250 -2.09 22.85 -15.66
CA ARG A 250 -0.68 23.24 -15.83
C ARG A 250 0.19 22.05 -16.25
N LEU A 251 -0.15 20.83 -15.86
CA LEU A 251 0.55 19.61 -16.26
C LEU A 251 0.02 19.00 -17.56
N ALA A 252 -1.27 19.15 -17.87
CA ALA A 252 -1.88 18.62 -19.09
C ALA A 252 -1.69 19.52 -20.34
N ALA A 253 -1.35 20.81 -20.13
CA ALA A 253 -1.18 21.80 -21.20
C ALA A 253 -0.10 21.47 -22.25
#